data_AF-A0A0C3IDT3-F1
#
_entry.id   AF-A0A0C3IDT3-F1
#
_cell.length_a   1.000
_cell.length_b   1.000
_cell.length_c   1.000
_cell.angle_alpha   90.00
_cell.angle_beta   90.00
_cell.angle_gamma   90.00
#
_symmetry.space_group_name_H-M   'P 1'
#
loop_
_entity.id
_entity.type
_entity.pdbx_description
1 polymer ?
#
loop_
_entity_poly.entity_id
_entity_poly.type
_entity_poly.pdbx_seq_one_letter_code
_entity_poly.pdbx_strand_id
1 'polypeptide(L)'
;LWLHQGEYIAHLLQEYDLADCHPVHLPMDPSHPFLTDADADKLVEPSDLKSLYPKLIGELLYLSVCTRPDISLTVQRLSQYLSCPSARLLAAAKRVLRYL
;
A
#
# COMPACT_ATOMS: atom_id res chain seq x y z
N LEU A 1 24.64 2.42 -5.50
CA LEU A 1 23.92 1.90 -4.32
C LEU A 1 23.10 0.71 -4.77
N TRP A 2 23.44 -0.50 -4.30
CA TRP A 2 22.64 -1.70 -4.57
C TRP A 2 21.67 -1.83 -3.40
N LEU A 3 20.48 -1.24 -3.53
CA LEU A 3 19.40 -1.49 -2.57
C LEU A 3 18.90 -2.91 -2.88
N HIS A 4 19.06 -3.85 -1.94
CA HIS A 4 18.47 -5.16 -2.09
C HIS A 4 16.95 -4.99 -1.99
N GLN A 5 16.27 -5.04 -3.13
CA GLN A 5 14.82 -4.79 -3.26
C GLN A 5 13.99 -5.58 -2.23
N GLY A 6 14.34 -6.85 -2.00
CA GLY A 6 13.66 -7.69 -1.01
C GLY A 6 13.83 -7.23 0.43
N GLU A 7 14.98 -6.66 0.78
CA GLU A 7 15.26 -6.16 2.14
C GLU A 7 14.46 -4.87 2.41
N TYR A 8 14.34 -4.01 1.40
CA TYR A 8 13.50 -2.81 1.49
C TYR A 8 12.01 -3.16 1.61
N ILE A 9 11.51 -4.11 0.80
CA ILE A 9 10.12 -4.60 0.92
C ILE A 9 9.89 -5.25 2.29
N ALA A 10 10.82 -6.07 2.78
CA ALA A 10 10.71 -6.69 4.10
C ALA A 10 10.67 -5.65 5.24
N HIS A 11 11.50 -4.60 5.16
CA HIS A 11 11.47 -3.49 6.12
C HIS A 11 10.11 -2.78 6.09
N LEU A 12 9.57 -2.49 4.90
CA LEU A 12 8.24 -1.88 4.78
C LEU A 12 7.15 -2.81 5.35
N LEU A 13 7.21 -4.12 5.07
CA LEU A 13 6.26 -5.07 5.65
C LEU A 13 6.30 -5.08 7.18
N GLN A 14 7.48 -4.95 7.79
CA GLN A 14 7.59 -4.80 9.24
C GLN A 14 7.03 -3.46 9.74
N GLU A 15 7.34 -2.36 9.06
CA GLU A 15 6.91 -1.01 9.45
C GLU A 15 5.40 -0.82 9.47
N TYR A 16 4.66 -1.52 8.59
CA TYR A 16 3.19 -1.43 8.50
C TYR A 16 2.44 -2.58 9.19
N ASP A 17 3.12 -3.40 9.99
CA ASP A 17 2.60 -4.61 10.69
C ASP A 17 2.02 -5.66 9.72
N LEU A 18 2.69 -5.86 8.58
CA LEU A 18 2.30 -6.77 7.51
C LEU A 18 3.26 -7.96 7.33
N ALA A 19 4.29 -8.09 8.17
CA ALA A 19 5.30 -9.16 8.05
C ALA A 19 4.70 -10.57 8.13
N ASP A 20 3.70 -10.79 8.97
CA ASP A 20 3.00 -12.08 9.13
C ASP A 20 1.71 -12.17 8.30
N CYS A 21 1.42 -11.18 7.46
CA CYS A 21 0.19 -11.17 6.66
C CYS A 21 0.27 -12.14 5.48
N HIS A 22 -0.87 -12.78 5.17
CA HIS A 22 -0.98 -13.65 4.01
C HIS A 22 -0.69 -12.88 2.71
N PRO A 23 0.16 -13.40 1.81
CA PRO A 23 0.44 -12.76 0.54
C PRO A 23 -0.82 -12.72 -0.33
N VAL A 24 -0.94 -11.68 -1.15
CA VAL A 24 -2.08 -11.49 -2.05
C VAL A 24 -1.62 -11.67 -3.48
N HIS A 25 -2.39 -12.36 -4.32
CA HIS A 25 -2.03 -12.61 -5.72
C HIS A 25 -2.28 -11.42 -6.67
N LEU A 26 -3.11 -10.46 -6.25
CA LEU A 26 -3.53 -9.31 -7.05
C LEU A 26 -3.36 -8.01 -6.26
N PRO A 27 -2.65 -7.00 -6.81
CA PRO A 27 -2.42 -5.73 -6.13
C PRO A 27 -3.69 -4.89 -5.96
N MET A 28 -4.70 -5.12 -6.81
CA MET A 28 -6.02 -4.48 -6.75
C MET A 28 -7.07 -5.49 -7.22
N ASP A 29 -8.25 -5.50 -6.60
CA ASP A 29 -9.35 -6.32 -7.10
C ASP A 29 -9.98 -5.64 -8.34
N PRO A 30 -10.02 -6.31 -9.51
CA PRO A 30 -10.60 -5.73 -10.72
C PRO A 30 -12.12 -5.50 -10.62
N SER A 31 -12.80 -6.27 -9.77
CA SER A 31 -14.25 -6.14 -9.56
C SER A 31 -14.57 -5.04 -8.54
N HIS A 32 -13.68 -4.84 -7.56
CA HIS A 32 -13.87 -3.85 -6.50
C HIS A 32 -12.55 -3.14 -6.11
N PRO A 33 -12.13 -2.12 -6.87
CA PRO A 33 -10.82 -1.49 -6.71
C PRO A 33 -10.54 -0.91 -5.32
N PHE A 34 -11.59 -0.55 -4.57
CA PHE A 34 -11.48 0.11 -3.26
C PHE A 34 -12.18 -0.64 -2.12
N LEU A 35 -12.72 -1.84 -2.36
CA LEU A 35 -13.20 -2.70 -1.28
C LEU A 35 -12.07 -3.64 -0.88
N THR A 36 -11.29 -3.17 0.08
CA THR A 36 -10.51 -4.05 0.94
C THR A 36 -11.42 -4.46 2.09
N ASP A 37 -11.26 -5.68 2.59
CA ASP A 37 -12.12 -6.34 3.60
C ASP A 37 -12.74 -5.36 4.60
N ALA A 38 -14.04 -5.52 4.90
CA ALA A 38 -14.85 -4.63 5.73
C ALA A 38 -14.27 -4.37 7.15
N ASP A 39 -13.26 -5.13 7.56
CA ASP A 39 -12.53 -4.97 8.81
C ASP A 39 -11.46 -3.85 8.77
N ALA A 40 -11.12 -3.31 7.59
CA ALA A 40 -10.18 -2.20 7.42
C ALA A 40 -10.64 -0.89 8.08
N ASP A 41 -11.95 -0.66 8.18
CA ASP A 41 -12.52 0.58 8.72
C ASP A 41 -12.44 0.68 10.26
N LYS A 42 -12.01 -0.38 10.96
CA LYS A 42 -12.09 -0.44 12.43
C LYS A 42 -10.80 -0.17 13.20
N LEU A 43 -9.65 0.01 12.53
CA LEU A 43 -8.34 -0.09 13.21
C LEU A 43 -7.41 1.12 13.07
N VAL A 44 -7.79 2.18 12.36
CA VAL A 44 -6.87 3.32 12.12
C VAL A 44 -7.52 4.63 12.54
N GLU A 45 -6.88 5.33 13.48
CA GLU A 45 -7.29 6.65 13.91
C GLU A 45 -7.19 7.66 12.75
N PRO A 46 -8.16 8.58 12.61
CA PRO A 46 -8.23 9.52 11.50
C PRO A 46 -7.05 10.50 11.42
N SER A 47 -6.38 10.75 12.55
CA SER A 47 -5.13 11.52 12.63
C SER A 47 -3.98 10.82 11.91
N ASP A 48 -3.88 9.50 12.08
CA ASP A 48 -2.78 8.71 11.51
C ASP A 48 -2.96 8.53 9.99
N LEU A 49 -4.20 8.48 9.50
CA LEU A 49 -4.50 8.41 8.07
C LEU A 49 -3.91 9.56 7.26
N LYS A 50 -3.86 10.77 7.81
CA LYS A 50 -3.32 11.95 7.11
C LYS A 50 -1.81 11.93 6.93
N SER A 51 -1.09 11.17 7.76
CA SER A 51 0.37 11.04 7.68
C SER A 51 0.81 9.72 7.05
N LEU A 52 0.20 8.61 7.45
CA LEU A 52 0.56 7.27 6.99
C LEU A 52 0.23 7.06 5.51
N TYR A 53 -0.92 7.54 5.04
CA TYR A 53 -1.32 7.30 3.65
C TYR A 53 -0.37 7.97 2.64
N PRO A 54 -0.06 9.28 2.74
CA PRO A 54 0.90 9.90 1.82
C PRO A 54 2.30 9.28 1.88
N LYS A 55 2.74 8.89 3.08
CA LYS A 55 4.04 8.23 3.28
C LYS A 55 4.10 6.88 2.54
N LEU A 56 3.12 6.01 2.77
CA LEU A 56 3.03 4.71 2.11
C LEU A 56 2.94 4.83 0.58
N ILE A 57 2.18 5.81 0.09
CA ILE A 57 2.10 6.06 -1.36
C ILE A 57 3.46 6.49 -1.93
N GLY A 58 4.24 7.29 -1.21
CA GLY A 58 5.60 7.67 -1.62
C GLY A 58 6.54 6.46 -1.74
N GLU A 59 6.50 5.56 -0.76
CA GLU A 59 7.30 4.33 -0.75
C GLU A 59 6.88 3.37 -1.87
N LEU A 60 5.58 3.20 -2.09
CA LEU A 60 5.04 2.41 -3.19
C LEU A 60 5.37 3.01 -4.56
N LEU A 61 5.40 4.35 -4.69
CA LEU A 61 5.79 5.03 -5.91
C LEU A 61 7.28 4.83 -6.22
N TYR A 62 8.14 4.87 -5.19
CA TYR A 62 9.54 4.55 -5.34
C TYR A 62 9.73 3.11 -5.84
N LEU A 63 9.04 2.15 -5.22
CA LEU A 63 9.05 0.75 -5.65
C LEU A 63 8.55 0.60 -7.09
N SER A 64 7.47 1.28 -7.46
CA SER A 64 6.86 1.14 -8.77
C SER A 64 7.74 1.68 -9.90
N VAL A 65 8.45 2.79 -9.66
CA VAL A 65 9.36 3.41 -10.62
C VAL A 65 10.68 2.64 -10.72
N CYS A 66 11.23 2.17 -9.60
CA CYS A 66 12.57 1.59 -9.59
C CYS A 66 12.59 0.08 -9.91
N THR A 67 11.63 -0.70 -9.40
CA THR A 67 11.80 -2.16 -9.33
C THR A 67 10.56 -3.01 -9.59
N ARG A 68 9.34 -2.46 -9.44
CA ARG A 68 8.06 -3.19 -9.57
C ARG A 68 7.07 -2.42 -10.44
N PRO A 69 7.30 -2.33 -11.77
CA PRO A 69 6.41 -1.62 -12.66
C PRO A 69 5.00 -2.25 -12.74
N ASP A 70 4.85 -3.50 -12.30
CA ASP A 70 3.59 -4.23 -12.21
C ASP A 70 2.55 -3.57 -11.29
N ILE A 71 2.99 -2.82 -10.27
CA ILE A 71 2.08 -2.09 -9.35
C ILE A 71 1.83 -0.63 -9.75
N SER A 72 2.54 -0.10 -10.75
CA SER A 72 2.52 1.32 -11.12
C SER A 72 1.11 1.86 -11.39
N LEU A 73 0.27 1.11 -12.10
CA LEU A 73 -1.10 1.52 -12.41
C LEU A 73 -1.94 1.68 -11.13
N THR A 74 -1.80 0.74 -10.19
CA THR A 74 -2.53 0.75 -8.92
C THR A 74 -2.07 1.90 -8.04
N VAL A 75 -0.75 2.10 -7.92
CA VAL A 75 -0.16 3.19 -7.14
C VAL A 75 -0.56 4.55 -7.70
N GLN A 76 -0.53 4.72 -9.03
CA GLN A 76 -0.93 5.96 -9.69
C GLN A 76 -2.41 6.29 -9.46
N ARG A 77 -3.29 5.28 -9.37
CA ARG A 77 -4.70 5.49 -9.01
C ARG A 77 -4.85 5.93 -7.56
N LEU A 78 -4.14 5.28 -6.64
CA LEU A 78 -4.16 5.63 -5.22
C LEU A 78 -3.59 7.04 -4.96
N SER A 79 -2.55 7.45 -5.69
CA SER A 79 -1.94 8.78 -5.53
C SER A 79 -2.88 9.94 -5.91
N GLN A 80 -3.97 9.69 -6.67
CA GLN A 80 -4.98 10.72 -6.96
C GLN A 80 -5.77 11.14 -5.71
N TYR A 81 -5.79 10.31 -4.67
CA TYR A 81 -6.57 10.53 -3.44
C TYR A 81 -5.75 11.04 -2.26
N LEU A 82 -4.55 11.58 -2.50
CA LEU A 82 -3.68 12.12 -1.44
C LEU A 82 -4.32 13.27 -0.65
N SER A 83 -5.17 14.07 -1.29
CA SER A 83 -5.86 15.20 -0.65
C SER A 83 -7.01 14.77 0.28
N CYS A 84 -7.52 13.56 0.12
CA CYS A 84 -8.67 13.02 0.86
C CYS A 84 -8.40 11.57 1.30
N PRO A 85 -7.47 11.33 2.24
CA PRO A 85 -7.15 9.98 2.71
C PRO A 85 -8.35 9.35 3.43
N SER A 86 -8.57 8.06 3.19
CA SER A 86 -9.64 7.26 3.79
C SER A 86 -9.08 5.92 4.25
N ALA A 87 -9.63 5.32 5.31
CA ALA A 87 -9.23 4.01 5.80
C ALA A 87 -9.25 2.93 4.70
N ARG A 88 -10.27 2.97 3.82
CA ARG A 88 -10.36 2.10 2.64
C ARG A 88 -9.19 2.25 1.67
N LEU A 89 -8.74 3.49 1.43
CA LEU A 89 -7.61 3.78 0.54
C LEU A 89 -6.30 3.33 1.17
N LEU A 90 -6.12 3.52 2.48
CA LEU A 90 -4.96 3.01 3.21
C LEU A 90 -4.91 1.48 3.17
N ALA A 91 -6.04 0.80 3.36
CA ALA A 91 -6.11 -0.64 3.25
C ALA A 91 -5.79 -1.14 1.84
N ALA A 92 -6.26 -0.43 0.81
CA ALA A 92 -5.89 -0.74 -0.57
C ALA A 92 -4.38 -0.57 -0.81
N ALA A 93 -3.76 0.49 -0.28
CA ALA A 93 -2.31 0.67 -0.35
C ALA A 93 -1.54 -0.43 0.41
N LYS A 94 -2.01 -0.83 1.61
CA LYS A 94 -1.45 -1.97 2.35
C LYS A 94 -1.60 -3.29 1.60
N ARG A 95 -2.69 -3.49 0.84
CA ARG A 95 -2.87 -4.66 -0.03
C ARG A 95 -1.85 -4.69 -1.16
N VAL A 96 -1.52 -3.54 -1.76
CA VAL A 96 -0.43 -3.46 -2.75
C VAL A 96 0.89 -3.88 -2.11
N LEU A 97 1.17 -3.42 -0.88
CA LEU A 97 2.37 -3.81 -0.15
C LEU A 97 2.40 -5.33 0.18
N ARG A 98 1.26 -5.95 0.51
CA ARG A 98 1.14 -7.41 0.71
C ARG A 98 1.30 -8.25 -0.57
N TYR A 99 1.14 -7.64 -1.74
CA TYR A 99 1.37 -8.31 -3.02
C TYR A 99 2.86 -8.31 -3.41
N LEU A 100 3.65 -7.38 -2.85
CA LEU A 100 5.07 -7.27 -3.11
C LEU A 100 5.89 -8.33 -2.39
#